data_AF-A0A0F8ZN92-F1
#
_entry.id   AF-A0A0F8ZN92-F1
#
_cell.length_a   1.000
_cell.length_b   1.000
_cell.length_c   1.000
_cell.angle_alpha   90.00
_cell.angle_beta   90.00
_cell.angle_gamma   90.00
#
_symmetry.space_group_name_H-M   'P 1'
#
loop_
_entity.id
_entity.type
_entity.pdbx_description
1 polymer ?
#
loop_
_entity_poly.entity_id
_entity_poly.type
_entity_poly.pdbx_seq_one_letter_code
_entity_poly.pdbx_strand_id
1 'polypeptide(L)' 'MENEYKDIELVCLCGESFTWSKGEQEFMYDLEAKDKIESVSQPKRCASCRKKNKMARESRENS' A
#
# COMPACT_ATOMS: atom_id res chain seq x y z
N MET A 1 -11.04 5.64 20.25
CA MET A 1 -11.55 5.65 18.86
C MET A 1 -11.10 4.33 18.26
N GLU A 2 -11.99 3.35 18.18
CA GLU A 2 -11.70 2.12 17.42
C GLU A 2 -11.71 2.51 15.95
N ASN A 3 -10.55 2.55 15.31
CA ASN A 3 -10.49 2.65 13.85
C ASN A 3 -10.94 1.30 13.30
N GLU A 4 -12.25 1.13 13.06
CA GLU A 4 -12.75 -0.03 12.34
C GLU A 4 -12.17 -0.02 10.93
N TYR A 5 -11.18 -0.89 10.70
CA TYR A 5 -10.64 -1.13 9.37
C TYR A 5 -11.77 -1.57 8.43
N LYS A 6 -11.91 -0.88 7.31
CA LYS A 6 -12.93 -1.12 6.29
C LYS A 6 -12.32 -0.99 4.91
N ASP A 7 -12.91 -1.62 3.90
CA ASP A 7 -12.46 -1.41 2.53
C ASP A 7 -12.69 0.05 2.12
N ILE A 8 -11.63 0.68 1.59
CA ILE A 8 -11.68 2.08 1.13
C ILE A 8 -11.33 2.10 -0.35
N GLU A 9 -12.19 2.70 -1.18
CA GLU A 9 -11.86 2.97 -2.58
C GLU A 9 -10.99 4.22 -2.69
N LEU A 10 -9.85 4.05 -3.37
CA LEU A 10 -8.85 5.08 -3.61
C LEU A 10 -8.61 5.25 -5.10
N VAL A 11 -8.02 6.38 -5.48
CA VAL A 11 -7.61 6.64 -6.85
C VAL A 11 -6.09 6.55 -6.94
N CYS A 12 -5.60 5.68 -7.82
CA CYS A 12 -4.19 5.55 -8.14
C CYS A 12 -3.70 6.80 -8.88
N LEU A 13 -2.41 7.11 -8.78
CA LEU A 13 -1.78 8.13 -9.63
C LEU A 13 -1.89 7.85 -11.15
N CYS A 14 -2.24 6.63 -11.57
CA CYS A 14 -2.54 6.34 -12.98
C CYS A 14 -3.99 6.66 -13.39
N GLY A 15 -4.82 7.13 -12.46
CA GLY A 15 -6.24 7.46 -12.68
C GLY A 15 -7.23 6.33 -12.41
N GLU A 16 -6.75 5.08 -12.22
CA GLU A 16 -7.64 3.95 -11.92
C GLU A 16 -8.03 3.90 -10.45
N SER A 17 -9.29 3.53 -10.16
CA SER A 17 -9.72 3.22 -8.81
C SER A 17 -9.15 1.88 -8.34
N PHE A 18 -8.88 1.77 -7.05
CA PHE A 18 -8.48 0.52 -6.42
C PHE A 18 -8.88 0.50 -4.95
N THR A 19 -9.05 -0.69 -4.39
CA THR A 19 -9.41 -0.87 -2.99
C THR A 19 -8.15 -0.95 -2.12
N TRP A 20 -8.09 -0.13 -1.07
CA TRP A 20 -7.23 -0.38 0.08
C TRP A 20 -8.03 -1.21 1.07
N SER A 21 -7.75 -2.51 1.08
CA SER A 21 -8.60 -3.47 1.80
C SER A 21 -8.45 -3.34 3.32
N LYS A 22 -9.49 -3.77 4.04
CA LYS A 22 -9.46 -3.96 5.49
C LYS A 22 -8.24 -4.79 5.92
N GLY A 23 -7.96 -5.88 5.22
CA GLY A 23 -6.83 -6.76 5.53
C GLY A 23 -5.47 -6.10 5.32
N GLU A 24 -5.31 -5.29 4.26
CA GLU A 24 -4.09 -4.49 4.08
C GLU A 24 -3.91 -3.46 5.20
N GLN A 25 -4.99 -2.82 5.65
CA GLN A 25 -4.93 -1.88 6.78
C GLN A 25 -4.49 -2.60 8.06
N GLU A 26 -5.19 -3.67 8.44
CA GLU A 26 -4.88 -4.45 9.65
C GLU A 26 -3.41 -4.91 9.66
N PHE A 27 -2.91 -5.42 8.53
CA PHE A 27 -1.52 -5.84 8.41
C PHE A 27 -0.53 -4.67 8.58
N MET A 28 -0.81 -3.50 8.00
CA MET A 28 0.09 -2.35 8.14
C MET A 28 0.11 -1.81 9.58
N TYR A 29 -1.04 -1.75 10.25
CA TYR A 29 -1.10 -1.34 11.65
C TYR A 29 -0.44 -2.35 12.60
N ASP A 30 -0.51 -3.66 12.30
CA ASP A 30 0.25 -4.68 13.03
C ASP A 30 1.77 -4.49 12.87
N LEU A 31 2.24 -4.09 11.68
CA LEU A 31 3.65 -3.77 11.47
C LEU A 31 4.10 -2.51 12.21
N GLU A 32 3.26 -1.47 12.24
CA GLU A 32 3.52 -0.24 13.01
C GLU A 32 3.59 -0.55 14.51
N ALA A 33 2.63 -1.32 15.03
CA ALA A 33 2.60 -1.74 16.44
C ALA A 33 3.80 -2.60 16.86
N LYS A 34 4.48 -3.25 15.89
CA LYS A 34 5.69 -4.05 16.09
C LYS A 34 6.99 -3.27 15.81
N ASP A 35 6.90 -1.96 15.64
CA ASP A 35 8.01 -1.06 15.28
C ASP A 35 8.76 -1.51 14.00
N LYS A 36 8.06 -2.19 13.08
CA LYS A 36 8.63 -2.61 11.77
C LYS A 36 8.55 -1.51 10.72
N ILE A 37 7.64 -0.57 10.91
CA ILE A 37 7.48 0.64 10.10
C ILE A 37 7.24 1.83 11.04
N GLU A 38 7.64 3.02 10.61
CA GLU A 38 7.50 4.25 11.41
C GLU A 38 6.06 4.76 11.47
N SER A 39 5.31 4.61 10.37
CA SER A 39 3.90 5.00 10.32
C SER A 39 3.12 4.28 9.23
N VAL A 40 1.81 4.07 9.45
CA VAL A 40 0.90 3.61 8.40
C VAL A 40 0.53 4.76 7.46
N SER A 41 0.83 4.59 6.17
CA SER A 41 0.45 5.55 5.14
C SER A 41 -0.47 4.91 4.09
N GLN A 42 -1.51 5.64 3.69
CA GLN A 42 -2.42 5.21 2.64
C GLN A 42 -1.67 4.98 1.30
N PRO A 43 -1.93 3.86 0.60
CA PRO A 43 -1.29 3.60 -0.69
C PRO A 43 -1.71 4.63 -1.74
N LYS A 44 -0.75 5.11 -2.52
CA LYS A 44 -0.97 6.05 -3.64
C LYS A 44 -1.12 5.36 -4.99
N ARG A 45 -0.85 4.05 -5.06
CA ARG A 45 -0.78 3.29 -6.31
C ARG A 45 -1.52 1.97 -6.22
N CYS A 46 -2.27 1.63 -7.26
CA CYS A 46 -2.91 0.33 -7.43
C CYS A 46 -1.87 -0.82 -7.51
N ALA A 47 -2.31 -2.06 -7.32
CA ALA A 47 -1.44 -3.24 -7.34
C ALA A 47 -0.62 -3.37 -8.64
N SER A 48 -1.25 -3.12 -9.79
CA SER A 48 -0.59 -3.12 -11.11
C SER A 48 0.55 -2.11 -11.18
N CYS A 49 0.32 -0.88 -10.73
CA CYS A 49 1.35 0.16 -10.70
C CYS A 49 2.46 -0.11 -9.67
N ARG A 50 2.12 -0.70 -8.51
CA ARG A 50 3.11 -1.16 -7.52
C ARG A 50 4.04 -2.21 -8.12
N LYS A 51 3.49 -3.19 -8.85
CA LYS A 51 4.26 -4.25 -9.52
C LYS A 51 5.21 -3.71 -10.61
N LYS A 52 4.72 -2.81 -11.47
CA LYS A 52 5.55 -2.16 -12.52
C LYS A 52 6.72 -1.38 -11.93
N ASN A 53 6.50 -0.64 -10.84
CA ASN A 53 7.56 0.14 -10.20
C ASN A 53 8.61 -0.77 -9.55
N LYS A 54 8.18 -1.88 -8.95
CA LYS A 54 9.10 -2.90 -8.41
C LYS A 54 10.01 -3.46 -9.50
N MET A 55 9.42 -3.88 -10.64
CA MET A 55 10.19 -4.38 -11.78
C MET A 55 11.18 -3.35 -12.33
N ALA A 56 10.75 -2.09 -12.48
CA ALA A 56 11.61 -1.02 -12.99
C ALA A 56 12.79 -0.72 -12.05
N ARG A 57 12.60 -0.87 -10.74
CA ARG A 57 13.67 -0.72 -9.74
C ARG A 57 14.65 -1.89 -9.81
N GLU A 58 14.14 -3.13 -9.82
CA GLU A 58 14.96 -4.34 -9.90
C GLU A 58 15.80 -4.41 -11.19
N SER A 59 15.27 -3.92 -12.32
CA SER A 59 16.05 -3.84 -13.57
C SER A 59 17.19 -2.82 -13.52
N ARG A 60 17.07 -1.76 -12.70
CA ARG A 60 18.11 -0.73 -12.53
C ARG A 60 19.17 -1.12 -11.51
N GLU A 61 18.82 -1.92 -10.50
CA GLU A 61 19.77 -2.41 -9.49
C GLU A 61 20.68 -3.55 -10.02
N ASN A 62 20.33 -4.16 -11.17
CA ASN A 62 21.07 -5.24 -11.83
C ASN A 62 21.75 -4.82 -13.17
N SER A 63 21.85 -3.53 -13.47
CA SER A 63 22.54 -3.00 -14.66
C SER A 63 23.84 -2.29 -14.30
#